data_AF-A0A100HMP9-F1
#
_entry.id   AF-A0A100HMP9-F1
#
_cell.length_a   1.000
_cell.length_b   1.000
_cell.length_c   1.000
_cell.angle_alpha   90.00
_cell.angle_beta   90.00
_cell.angle_gamma   90.00
#
_symmetry.space_group_name_H-M   'P 1'
#
loop_
_entity.id
_entity.type
_entity.pdbx_description
1 polymer ?
#
loop_
_entity_poly.entity_id
_entity_poly.type
_entity_poly.pdbx_seq_one_letter_code
_entity_poly.pdbx_strand_id
1 'polypeptide(L)'
;MERRIEIRLTQTEQKSYEKGKVIRTPGADPVRIGELVRPELEAAIHEKYGDDTELTFSVAQVTDVRLLGTFPEKAPLVRAWVAGLLAETLENLTDVE
;
A
#
# COMPACT_ATOMS: atom_id res chain seq x y z
N MET A 1 19.93 1.53 -12.90
CA MET A 1 18.64 0.82 -12.77
C MET A 1 17.77 1.72 -11.92
N GLU A 2 16.62 2.15 -12.44
CA GLU A 2 15.66 2.94 -11.66
C GLU A 2 15.14 2.10 -10.50
N ARG A 3 14.99 2.73 -9.33
CA ARG A 3 14.49 2.07 -8.12
C ARG A 3 12.97 2.08 -8.17
N ARG A 4 12.35 0.94 -7.86
CA ARG A 4 10.91 0.83 -7.79
C ARG A 4 10.48 0.14 -6.50
N ILE A 5 9.49 0.74 -5.86
CA ILE A 5 8.76 0.16 -4.74
C ILE A 5 7.36 -0.19 -5.26
N GLU A 6 6.99 -1.46 -5.20
CA GLU A 6 5.65 -1.94 -5.49
C GLU A 6 4.98 -2.35 -4.18
N ILE A 7 3.92 -1.63 -3.82
CA ILE A 7 3.06 -1.96 -2.68
C ILE A 7 1.90 -2.83 -3.19
N ARG A 8 1.83 -4.05 -2.70
CA ARG A 8 0.82 -5.03 -3.08
C ARG A 8 -0.22 -5.09 -1.97
N LEU A 9 -1.46 -4.75 -2.28
CA LEU A 9 -2.55 -4.63 -1.30
C LEU A 9 -3.56 -5.76 -1.47
N THR A 10 -4.14 -6.22 -0.36
CA THR A 10 -5.19 -7.24 -0.39
C THR A 10 -6.56 -6.65 -0.65
N GLN A 11 -7.33 -7.32 -1.49
CA GLN A 11 -8.76 -7.06 -1.58
C GLN A 11 -9.43 -7.54 -0.30
N THR A 12 -10.01 -6.61 0.46
CA THR A 12 -10.83 -6.95 1.62
C THR A 12 -12.20 -7.45 1.17
N GLU A 13 -12.87 -8.24 2.00
CA GLU A 13 -14.26 -8.66 1.81
C GLU A 13 -15.15 -7.95 2.84
N GLN A 14 -16.31 -7.47 2.40
CA GLN A 14 -17.38 -7.03 3.28
C GLN A 14 -18.39 -8.16 3.47
N LYS A 15 -18.79 -8.39 4.72
CA LYS A 15 -19.83 -9.38 5.07
C LYS A 15 -21.10 -8.62 5.41
N SER A 16 -22.17 -8.90 4.67
CA SER A 16 -23.53 -8.47 5.00
C SER A 16 -24.41 -9.68 5.28
N TYR A 17 -25.51 -9.48 6.00
CA TYR A 17 -26.47 -10.53 6.32
C TYR A 17 -27.82 -10.20 5.71
N GLU A 18 -28.31 -11.07 4.83
CA GLU A 18 -29.66 -10.95 4.27
C GLU A 18 -30.41 -12.27 4.47
N LYS A 19 -31.57 -12.22 5.13
CA LYS A 19 -32.44 -13.39 5.38
C LYS A 19 -31.70 -14.60 5.97
N GLY A 20 -30.81 -14.36 6.93
CA GLY A 20 -30.03 -15.42 7.60
C GLY A 20 -28.88 -16.00 6.77
N LYS A 21 -28.59 -15.45 5.58
CA LYS A 21 -27.44 -15.84 4.75
C LYS A 21 -26.35 -14.78 4.82
N VAL A 22 -25.10 -15.24 4.89
CA VAL A 22 -23.92 -14.37 4.75
C VAL A 22 -23.72 -14.07 3.26
N ILE A 23 -23.80 -12.80 2.88
CA ILE A 23 -23.40 -12.30 1.58
C ILE A 23 -22.01 -11.70 1.72
N ARG A 24 -21.07 -12.15 0.88
CA ARG A 24 -19.72 -11.59 0.81
C ARG A 24 -19.63 -10.74 -0.44
N THR A 25 -19.37 -9.45 -0.27
CA THR A 25 -19.10 -8.51 -1.37
C THR A 25 -17.64 -8.09 -1.32
N PRO A 26 -17.02 -7.74 -2.46
CA PRO A 26 -15.74 -7.06 -2.44
C PRO A 26 -15.83 -5.82 -1.56
N GLY A 27 -14.82 -5.62 -0.71
CA GLY A 27 -14.61 -4.39 0.03
C GLY A 27 -14.07 -3.26 -0.86
N ALA A 28 -13.46 -2.25 -0.23
CA ALA A 28 -12.87 -1.14 -0.95
C ALA A 28 -11.80 -1.61 -1.96
N ASP A 29 -11.76 -0.98 -3.13
CA ASP A 29 -10.76 -1.27 -4.16
C ASP A 29 -9.35 -0.90 -3.65
N PRO A 30 -8.44 -1.88 -3.53
CA PRO A 30 -7.10 -1.64 -3.00
C PRO A 30 -6.28 -0.68 -3.87
N VAL A 31 -6.48 -0.68 -5.19
CA VAL A 31 -5.77 0.26 -6.08
C VAL A 31 -6.27 1.67 -5.80
N ARG A 32 -7.58 1.85 -5.64
CA ARG A 32 -8.16 3.15 -5.28
C ARG A 32 -7.67 3.64 -3.92
N ILE A 33 -7.55 2.77 -2.93
CA ILE A 33 -6.94 3.10 -1.63
C ILE A 33 -5.48 3.53 -1.84
N GLY A 34 -4.70 2.75 -2.60
CA GLY A 34 -3.31 3.07 -2.94
C GLY A 34 -3.15 4.46 -3.56
N GLU A 35 -4.03 4.83 -4.50
CA GLU A 35 -4.02 6.15 -5.12
C GLU A 35 -4.36 7.29 -4.14
N LEU A 36 -5.18 7.05 -3.11
CA LEU A 36 -5.48 8.06 -2.08
C LEU A 36 -4.26 8.33 -1.20
N VAL A 37 -3.50 7.30 -0.85
CA VAL A 37 -2.32 7.41 0.02
C VAL A 37 -1.03 7.72 -0.76
N ARG A 38 -1.06 7.59 -2.09
CA ARG A 38 0.08 7.79 -2.99
C ARG A 38 0.83 9.10 -2.74
N PRO A 39 0.18 10.29 -2.66
CA PRO A 39 0.92 11.55 -2.58
C PRO A 39 1.81 11.64 -1.34
N GLU A 40 1.32 11.16 -0.20
CA GLU A 40 2.06 11.16 1.08
C GLU A 40 3.22 10.15 1.05
N LEU A 41 2.95 8.95 0.54
CA LEU A 41 3.96 7.90 0.37
C LEU A 41 5.06 8.32 -0.61
N GLU A 42 4.70 8.88 -1.77
CA GLU A 42 5.66 9.35 -2.76
C GLU A 42 6.54 10.46 -2.20
N ALA A 43 5.96 11.44 -1.50
CA ALA A 43 6.75 12.51 -0.88
C ALA A 43 7.81 11.98 0.08
N ALA A 44 7.44 11.08 0.99
CA ALA A 44 8.37 10.49 1.96
C ALA A 44 9.40 9.54 1.30
N ILE A 45 9.00 8.81 0.26
CA ILE A 45 9.91 7.94 -0.53
C ILE A 45 10.92 8.79 -1.30
N HIS A 46 10.49 9.87 -1.94
CA HIS A 46 11.35 10.78 -2.69
C HIS A 46 12.27 11.57 -1.77
N GLU A 47 11.83 11.96 -0.59
CA GLU A 47 12.72 12.57 0.41
C GLU A 47 13.87 11.62 0.82
N LYS A 48 13.57 10.34 0.99
CA LYS A 48 14.54 9.34 1.47
C LYS A 48 15.43 8.79 0.35
N TYR A 49 14.83 8.51 -0.80
CA TYR A 49 15.47 7.78 -1.88
C TYR A 49 15.68 8.65 -3.13
N GLY A 50 15.03 9.79 -3.28
CA GLY A 50 15.13 10.66 -4.45
C GLY A 50 13.99 10.45 -5.44
N ASP A 51 13.74 11.49 -6.22
CA ASP A 51 12.61 11.64 -7.15
C ASP A 51 12.59 10.58 -8.28
N ASP A 52 13.71 9.90 -8.53
CA ASP A 52 13.84 8.79 -9.48
C ASP A 52 13.25 7.47 -8.97
N THR A 53 12.77 7.43 -7.72
CA THR A 53 12.19 6.24 -7.12
C THR A 53 10.71 6.14 -7.49
N GLU A 54 10.35 5.12 -8.26
CA GLU A 54 8.97 4.89 -8.70
C GLU A 54 8.15 4.16 -7.62
N LEU A 55 6.95 4.65 -7.33
CA LEU A 55 5.97 3.97 -6.49
C LEU A 55 4.82 3.40 -7.33
N THR A 56 4.49 2.13 -7.12
CA THR A 56 3.37 1.46 -7.80
C THR A 56 2.50 0.70 -6.80
N PHE A 57 1.20 0.61 -7.09
CA PHE A 57 0.25 -0.18 -6.32
C PHE A 57 -0.32 -1.31 -7.18
N SER A 58 -0.46 -2.50 -6.60
CA SER A 58 -1.11 -3.64 -7.26
C SER A 58 -1.93 -4.47 -6.29
N VAL A 59 -2.83 -5.30 -6.82
CA VAL A 59 -3.65 -6.21 -6.00
C VAL A 59 -2.93 -7.54 -5.81
N ALA A 60 -2.97 -8.08 -4.59
CA ALA A 60 -2.44 -9.39 -4.25
C ALA A 60 -3.31 -10.14 -3.25
N GLN A 61 -2.98 -11.42 -3.03
CA GLN A 61 -3.63 -12.27 -2.02
C GLN A 61 -3.14 -11.96 -0.59
N VAL A 62 -1.93 -11.41 -0.46
CA VAL A 62 -1.31 -11.02 0.82
C VAL A 62 -0.63 -9.67 0.62
N THR A 63 -0.71 -8.81 1.63
CA THR A 63 -0.08 -7.49 1.60
C THR A 63 1.43 -7.67 1.67
N ASP A 64 2.16 -7.07 0.73
CA ASP A 64 3.60 -7.23 0.59
C ASP A 64 4.23 -6.00 -0.06
N VAL A 65 5.52 -5.77 0.21
CA VAL A 65 6.32 -4.70 -0.41
C VAL A 65 7.41 -5.34 -1.24
N ARG A 66 7.36 -5.13 -2.56
CA ARG A 66 8.39 -5.57 -3.50
C ARG A 66 9.32 -4.41 -3.81
N LEU A 67 10.61 -4.72 -3.84
CA LEU A 67 11.68 -3.78 -4.13
C LEU A 67 12.36 -4.25 -5.41
N LEU A 68 12.43 -3.38 -6.40
CA LEU A 68 13.18 -3.60 -7.62
C LEU A 68 14.28 -2.53 -7.74
N GLY A 69 15.47 -2.95 -8.17
CA GLY A 69 16.66 -2.12 -8.19
C GLY A 69 17.48 -2.21 -6.90
N THR A 70 18.43 -1.29 -6.75
CA THR A 70 19.39 -1.28 -5.64
C THR A 70 19.00 -0.22 -4.62
N PHE A 71 18.85 -0.62 -3.37
CA PHE A 71 18.62 0.28 -2.24
C PHE A 71 19.86 0.32 -1.35
N PRO A 72 20.13 1.45 -0.67
CA PRO A 72 21.30 1.58 0.19
C PRO A 72 21.19 0.70 1.45
N GLU A 73 19.98 0.47 1.96
CA GLU A 73 19.74 -0.43 3.08
C GLU A 73 19.42 -1.87 2.65
N LYS A 74 19.50 -2.79 3.61
CA LYS A 74 19.05 -4.18 3.41
C LYS A 74 17.55 -4.21 3.13
N ALA A 75 17.14 -5.03 2.16
CA ALA A 75 15.74 -5.15 1.73
C ALA A 75 14.72 -5.30 2.89
N PRO A 76 14.95 -6.11 3.96
CA PRO A 76 14.00 -6.20 5.06
C PRO A 76 13.75 -4.88 5.79
N LEU A 77 14.77 -4.01 5.91
CA LEU A 77 14.64 -2.71 6.55
C LEU A 77 13.80 -1.76 5.70
N VAL A 78 14.06 -1.73 4.40
CA VAL A 78 13.27 -0.91 3.45
C VAL A 78 11.81 -1.36 3.46
N ARG A 79 11.53 -2.67 3.39
CA ARG A 79 10.17 -3.21 3.45
C ARG A 79 9.45 -2.85 4.75
N ALA A 80 10.12 -3.00 5.89
CA ALA A 80 9.53 -2.67 7.19
C ALA A 80 9.20 -1.17 7.30
N TRP A 81 10.09 -0.31 6.80
CA TRP A 81 9.86 1.12 6.77
C TRP A 81 8.68 1.51 5.86
N VAL A 82 8.62 0.99 4.63
CA VAL A 82 7.50 1.25 3.71
C VAL A 82 6.18 0.73 4.29
N ALA A 83 6.18 -0.46 4.91
CA ALA A 83 4.98 -1.02 5.52
C ALA A 83 4.48 -0.19 6.71
N GLY A 84 5.40 0.36 7.52
CA GLY A 84 5.06 1.27 8.62
C GLY A 84 4.48 2.59 8.12
N LEU A 85 5.11 3.18 7.10
CA LEU A 85 4.63 4.42 6.47
C LEU A 85 3.23 4.22 5.86
N LEU A 86 3.00 3.12 5.15
CA LEU A 86 1.68 2.79 4.62
C LEU A 86 0.62 2.66 5.73
N ALA A 87 0.96 2.03 6.86
CA ALA A 87 0.03 1.86 7.97
C ALA A 87 -0.35 3.22 8.57
N GLU A 88 0.64 4.09 8.81
CA GLU A 88 0.42 5.45 9.33
C GLU A 88 -0.47 6.28 8.40
N THR A 89 -0.18 6.28 7.09
CA THR A 89 -1.00 7.02 6.12
C THR A 89 -2.43 6.46 6.01
N LEU A 90 -2.61 5.14 6.12
CA LEU A 90 -3.95 4.53 6.12
C LEU A 90 -4.76 4.88 7.38
N GLU A 91 -4.11 4.95 8.54
CA GLU A 91 -4.74 5.39 9.79
C GLU A 91 -5.21 6.86 9.67
N ASN A 92 -4.38 7.73 9.10
CA ASN A 92 -4.74 9.13 8.86
C ASN A 92 -5.88 9.31 7.82
N LEU A 93 -6.01 8.39 6.85
CA LEU A 93 -7.08 8.43 5.86
C LEU A 93 -8.46 8.14 6.49
N THR A 94 -8.51 7.36 7.57
CA THR A 94 -9.77 7.03 8.25
C THR A 94 -10.35 8.17 9.11
N ASP A 95 -9.56 9.21 9.36
CA ASP A 95 -9.97 10.41 10.10
C ASP A 95 -10.59 11.51 9.20
N VAL A 96 -10.74 11.25 7.90
CA VAL A 96 -11.38 12.17 6.96
C VAL A 96 -12.91 11.94 6.97
N GLU A 97 -13.60 12.63 7.89
CA GLU A 97 -15.08 12.73 7.96
C GLU A 97 -15.70 13.50 6.79
#